data_AF-A0A914Y0X3-F1
#
_entry.id   AF-A0A914Y0X3-F1
#
_cell.length_a   1.000
_cell.length_b   1.000
_cell.length_c   1.000
_cell.angle_alpha   90.00
_cell.angle_beta   90.00
_cell.angle_gamma   90.00
#
_symmetry.space_group_name_H-M   'P 1'
#
loop_
_entity.id
_entity.type
_entity.pdbx_description
1 polymer ?
#
loop_
_entity_poly.entity_id
_entity_poly.type
_entity_poly.pdbx_seq_one_letter_code
_entity_poly.pdbx_strand_id
1 'polypeptide(L)'
;MLKRFSSSYAKAVQKMLTGKPEWTETFMKYTSRCKVIDAKPNSHVKYEFTVTKDVLNAEEKLHEGCVATLLDVCMGNLICDENKIHLQQNGVTVDLEISFLNTQIL
;
A
#
# COMPACT_ATOMS: atom_id res chain seq x y z
N MET A 1 20.90 6.48 -9.03
CA MET A 1 20.82 6.53 -7.55
C MET A 1 19.77 7.57 -7.18
N LEU A 2 18.50 7.16 -7.04
CA LEU A 2 17.39 8.08 -6.73
C LEU A 2 17.50 8.52 -5.26
N LYS A 3 17.68 9.83 -5.03
CA LYS A 3 17.70 10.42 -3.68
C LYS A 3 16.35 10.14 -3.01
N ARG A 4 16.37 9.42 -1.88
CA ARG A 4 15.19 9.19 -1.04
C ARG A 4 14.74 10.51 -0.40
N PHE A 5 13.66 11.08 -0.89
CA PHE A 5 12.98 12.18 -0.23
C PHE A 5 11.99 11.60 0.78
N SER A 6 12.43 11.26 2.01
CA SER A 6 11.46 10.91 3.05
C SER A 6 10.94 12.19 3.70
N SER A 7 9.88 12.75 3.14
CA SER A 7 9.07 13.78 3.81
C SER A 7 8.50 13.21 5.13
N SER A 8 8.15 14.08 6.08
CA SER A 8 7.40 13.67 7.29
C SER A 8 6.13 12.90 6.94
N TYR A 9 5.47 13.29 5.86
CA TYR A 9 4.33 12.62 5.26
C TYR A 9 4.64 11.17 4.83
N ALA A 10 5.74 10.94 4.09
CA ALA A 10 6.14 9.58 3.69
C ALA A 10 6.35 8.64 4.88
N LYS A 11 6.96 9.15 5.96
CA LYS A 11 7.15 8.39 7.21
C LYS A 11 5.82 8.09 7.89
N ALA A 12 4.89 9.04 7.89
CA ALA A 12 3.58 8.85 8.49
C ALA A 12 2.74 7.83 7.71
N VAL A 13 2.75 7.89 6.37
CA VAL A 13 2.10 6.87 5.53
C VAL A 13 2.71 5.49 5.73
N GLN A 14 4.05 5.39 5.80
CA GLN A 14 4.72 4.12 6.12
C GLN A 14 4.27 3.59 7.48
N LYS A 15 4.13 4.47 8.49
CA LYS A 15 3.68 4.09 9.83
C LYS A 15 2.21 3.63 9.84
N MET A 16 1.34 4.16 8.99
CA MET A 16 -0.03 3.67 8.85
C MET A 16 -0.06 2.27 8.22
N LEU A 17 0.75 2.03 7.18
CA LEU A 17 0.90 0.71 6.56
C LEU A 17 1.41 -0.37 7.50
N THR A 18 2.43 -0.05 8.30
CA THR A 18 3.08 -1.00 9.22
C THR A 18 2.52 -0.91 10.64
N GLY A 19 1.57 0.00 10.86
CA GLY A 19 0.93 0.19 12.15
C GLY A 19 0.19 -1.08 12.52
N LYS A 20 0.13 -1.37 13.82
CA LYS A 20 -0.67 -2.48 14.34
C LYS A 20 -2.05 -1.99 14.78
N PRO A 21 -3.05 -1.90 13.90
CA PRO A 21 -4.41 -2.11 14.38
C PRO A 21 -4.63 -3.61 14.59
N GLU A 22 -5.72 -3.98 15.23
CA GLU A 22 -6.14 -5.37 15.50
C GLU A 22 -6.51 -6.13 14.20
N TRP A 23 -5.71 -5.97 13.14
CA TRP A 23 -5.87 -6.72 11.89
C TRP A 23 -5.42 -8.16 12.08
N THR A 24 -5.95 -9.04 11.25
CA THR A 24 -5.53 -10.43 11.20
C THR A 24 -4.05 -10.54 10.84
N GLU A 25 -3.34 -11.50 11.44
CA GLU A 25 -1.91 -11.74 11.17
C GLU A 25 -1.61 -11.91 9.67
N THR A 26 -2.57 -12.46 8.93
CA THR A 26 -2.51 -12.64 7.48
C THR A 26 -2.36 -11.31 6.74
N PHE A 27 -3.18 -10.31 7.06
CA PHE A 27 -3.14 -9.00 6.42
C PHE A 27 -1.82 -8.25 6.68
N MET A 28 -1.35 -8.29 7.94
CA MET A 28 -0.08 -7.67 8.34
C MET A 28 1.14 -8.26 7.62
N LYS A 29 1.12 -9.54 7.24
CA LYS A 29 2.19 -10.17 6.46
C LYS A 29 2.33 -9.55 5.06
N TYR A 30 1.23 -9.08 4.46
CA TYR A 30 1.26 -8.44 3.14
C TYR A 30 1.65 -6.97 3.24
N THR A 31 1.01 -6.19 4.12
CA THR A 31 1.27 -4.75 4.23
C THR A 31 2.67 -4.43 4.74
N SER A 32 3.27 -5.29 5.58
CA SER A 32 4.65 -5.14 6.06
C SER A 32 5.72 -5.28 4.96
N ARG A 33 5.38 -5.88 3.82
CA ARG A 33 6.26 -5.96 2.63
C ARG A 33 6.13 -4.74 1.71
N CYS A 34 5.22 -3.83 2.03
CA CYS A 34 5.01 -2.60 1.30
C CYS A 34 5.85 -1.47 1.89
N LYS A 35 6.58 -0.79 1.03
CA LYS A 35 7.47 0.31 1.39
C LYS A 35 7.12 1.57 0.62
N VAL A 36 6.92 2.67 1.35
CA VAL A 36 6.79 4.00 0.76
C VAL A 36 8.15 4.45 0.26
N ILE A 37 8.26 4.67 -1.05
CA ILE A 37 9.51 5.14 -1.69
C ILE A 37 9.47 6.63 -1.99
N ASP A 38 8.28 7.21 -2.13
CA ASP A 38 8.05 8.64 -2.36
C ASP A 38 6.63 8.99 -1.91
N ALA A 39 6.44 10.17 -1.34
CA ALA A 39 5.10 10.62 -0.96
C ALA A 39 5.04 12.15 -0.89
N LYS A 40 4.01 12.69 -1.53
CA LYS A 40 3.68 14.11 -1.53
C LYS A 40 2.20 14.30 -1.15
N PRO A 41 1.91 15.06 -0.08
CA PRO A 41 0.53 15.38 0.32
C PRO A 41 -0.28 15.91 -0.86
N ASN A 42 -1.55 15.51 -0.93
CA ASN A 42 -2.51 15.94 -1.96
C ASN A 42 -2.03 15.72 -3.42
N SER A 43 -1.08 14.82 -3.64
CA SER A 43 -0.54 14.55 -4.98
C SER A 43 -0.37 13.06 -5.24
N HIS A 44 0.51 12.40 -4.50
CA HIS A 44 0.80 11.00 -4.75
C HIS A 44 1.45 10.32 -3.55
N VAL A 45 1.30 9.00 -3.51
CA VAL A 45 2.18 8.11 -2.75
C VAL A 45 2.68 7.02 -3.68
N LYS A 46 3.98 6.75 -3.66
CA LYS A 46 4.59 5.65 -4.41
C LYS A 46 5.03 4.57 -3.44
N TYR A 47 4.69 3.35 -3.80
CA TYR A 47 5.00 2.16 -3.02
C TYR A 47 5.86 1.21 -3.83
N GLU A 48 6.70 0.47 -3.13
CA GLU A 48 7.42 -0.69 -3.63
C GLU A 48 6.97 -1.88 -2.80
N PHE A 49 6.65 -3.00 -3.46
CA PHE A 49 6.20 -4.21 -2.82
C PHE A 49 7.11 -5.37 -3.22
N THR A 50 7.61 -6.11 -2.23
CA THR A 50 8.46 -7.27 -2.50
C THR A 50 7.62 -8.49 -2.83
N VAL A 51 7.71 -8.95 -4.08
CA VAL A 51 7.05 -10.17 -4.56
C VAL A 51 7.83 -11.39 -4.09
N THR A 52 7.11 -12.35 -3.50
CA THR A 52 7.63 -13.61 -2.95
C THR A 52 6.72 -14.77 -3.34
N LYS A 53 7.19 -16.02 -3.24
CA LYS A 53 6.44 -17.19 -3.73
C LYS A 53 5.03 -17.35 -3.16
N ASP A 54 4.81 -16.92 -1.92
CA ASP A 54 3.53 -17.02 -1.20
C ASP A 54 2.47 -16.02 -1.67
N VAL A 55 2.82 -15.09 -2.55
CA VAL A 55 1.87 -14.14 -3.17
C VAL A 55 1.64 -14.42 -4.65
N LEU A 56 2.24 -15.48 -5.17
CA LEU A 56 2.09 -15.89 -6.56
C LEU A 56 0.90 -16.83 -6.74
N ASN A 57 0.30 -16.80 -7.92
CA ASN A 57 -0.68 -17.79 -8.36
C ASN A 57 0.02 -19.05 -8.94
N ALA A 58 -0.78 -20.01 -9.41
CA ALA A 58 -0.26 -21.26 -9.97
C ALA A 58 0.62 -21.09 -11.22
N GLU A 59 0.52 -19.95 -11.90
CA GLU A 59 1.34 -19.59 -13.06
C GLU A 59 2.61 -18.79 -12.66
N GLU A 60 2.94 -18.76 -11.37
CA GLU A 60 4.07 -18.02 -10.81
C GLU A 60 4.00 -16.50 -11.02
N LYS A 61 2.80 -15.95 -11.26
CA LYS A 61 2.56 -14.50 -11.39
C LYS A 61 1.98 -13.93 -10.11
N LEU A 62 2.13 -12.63 -9.87
CA LEU A 62 1.51 -11.99 -8.71
C LEU A 62 -0.01 -12.18 -8.71
N HIS A 63 -0.55 -12.78 -7.65
CA HIS A 63 -1.97 -13.10 -7.55
C HIS A 63 -2.83 -11.83 -7.56
N GLU A 64 -3.90 -11.84 -8.35
CA GLU A 64 -4.76 -10.69 -8.63
C GLU A 64 -5.40 -10.14 -7.34
N GLY A 65 -5.82 -11.02 -6.44
CA GLY A 65 -6.32 -10.63 -5.11
C GLY A 65 -5.27 -9.96 -4.22
N CYS A 66 -3.99 -10.30 -4.38
CA CYS A 66 -2.90 -9.62 -3.65
C CYS A 66 -2.68 -8.21 -4.23
N VAL A 67 -2.71 -8.06 -5.55
CA VAL A 67 -2.67 -6.74 -6.21
C VAL A 67 -3.83 -5.88 -5.75
N ALA A 68 -5.05 -6.42 -5.74
CA ALA A 68 -6.24 -5.71 -5.32
C ALA A 68 -6.16 -5.23 -3.87
N THR A 69 -5.73 -6.12 -2.96
CA THR A 69 -5.51 -5.79 -1.55
C THR A 69 -4.45 -4.68 -1.40
N LEU A 70 -3.35 -4.76 -2.14
CA LEU A 70 -2.30 -3.74 -2.08
C LEU A 70 -2.80 -2.38 -2.57
N LEU A 71 -3.55 -2.35 -3.67
CA LEU A 71 -4.14 -1.12 -4.20
C LEU A 71 -5.10 -0.49 -3.20
N ASP A 72 -6.01 -1.29 -2.62
CA ASP A 72 -6.98 -0.83 -1.62
C ASP A 72 -6.29 -0.14 -0.43
N VAL A 73 -5.34 -0.83 0.18
CA VAL A 73 -4.59 -0.33 1.33
C VAL A 73 -3.79 0.92 0.96
N CYS A 74 -3.15 0.94 -0.20
CA CYS A 74 -2.37 2.08 -0.65
C CYS A 74 -3.25 3.32 -0.90
N MET A 75 -4.44 3.13 -1.47
CA MET A 75 -5.38 4.22 -1.74
C MET A 75 -6.01 4.78 -0.47
N GLY A 76 -6.37 3.94 0.50
CA GLY A 76 -6.88 4.41 1.79
C GLY A 76 -5.93 5.39 2.49
N ASN A 77 -4.62 5.21 2.28
CA ASN A 77 -3.58 6.08 2.82
C ASN A 77 -3.38 7.39 2.03
N LEU A 78 -3.75 7.47 0.75
CA LEU A 78 -3.65 8.68 -0.06
C LEU A 78 -4.68 9.75 0.36
N ILE A 79 -5.82 9.30 0.90
CA ILE A 79 -6.92 10.16 1.34
C ILE A 79 -6.56 10.89 2.67
N CYS A 80 -5.51 10.47 3.35
CA CYS A 80 -5.03 11.10 4.58
C CYS A 80 -4.27 12.41 4.29
N ASP A 81 -4.92 13.55 4.51
CA ASP A 81 -4.29 14.89 4.53
C ASP A 81 -3.17 14.96 5.58
N GLU A 82 -2.05 15.61 5.26
CA GLU A 82 -0.91 15.80 6.17
C GLU A 82 -1.33 16.45 7.50
N ASN A 83 -2.34 17.32 7.46
CA ASN A 83 -2.88 18.02 8.64
C ASN A 83 -3.86 17.16 9.44
N LYS A 84 -4.37 16.07 8.85
CA LYS A 84 -5.36 15.16 9.43
C LYS A 84 -4.81 13.77 9.76
N ILE A 85 -3.53 13.51 9.49
CA ILE A 85 -2.82 12.29 9.89
C ILE A 85 -2.90 12.04 11.41
N HIS A 86 -3.05 13.10 12.21
CA HIS A 86 -3.24 13.01 13.67
C HIS A 86 -4.68 12.67 14.10
N LEU A 87 -5.65 12.79 13.20
CA LEU A 87 -7.08 12.65 13.52
C LEU A 87 -7.60 11.21 13.34
N GLN A 88 -6.76 10.25 12.93
CA GLN A 88 -7.16 8.86 12.67
C GLN A 88 -8.50 8.75 11.92
N GLN A 89 -8.73 9.63 10.94
CA GLN A 89 -9.89 9.51 10.08
C GLN A 89 -9.65 8.33 9.16
N ASN A 90 -10.10 7.15 9.60
CA ASN A 90 -9.99 5.92 8.85
C ASN A 90 -10.82 6.07 7.58
N GLY A 91 -10.15 6.26 6.44
CA GLY A 91 -10.78 6.14 5.14
C GLY A 91 -11.31 4.72 5.00
N VAL A 92 -12.58 4.59 4.61
CA VAL A 92 -13.18 3.30 4.27
C VAL A 92 -13.36 3.28 2.77
N THR A 93 -12.74 2.30 2.11
CA THR A 93 -13.03 2.03 0.71
C THR A 93 -14.44 1.44 0.62
N VAL A 94 -15.34 2.17 -0.02
CA VAL A 94 -16.75 1.75 -0.19
C VAL A 94 -16.91 0.88 -1.43
N ASP A 95 -16.16 1.19 -2.48
CA ASP A 95 -16.16 0.47 -3.74
C ASP A 95 -14.78 0.54 -4.39
N LEU A 96 -14.39 -0.54 -5.08
CA LEU A 96 -13.08 -0.69 -5.72
C LEU A 96 -13.20 -1.49 -7.01
N GLU A 97 -13.07 -0.80 -8.14
CA GLU A 97 -12.97 -1.43 -9.46
C GLU A 97 -11.51 -1.49 -9.91
N ILE A 98 -11.05 -2.69 -10.30
CA ILE A 98 -9.68 -2.93 -10.76
C ILE A 98 -9.70 -3.62 -12.11
N SER A 99 -8.98 -3.06 -13.08
CA SER A 99 -8.70 -3.68 -14.37
C SER A 99 -7.26 -4.18 -14.45
N PHE A 100 -7.09 -5.47 -14.68
CA PHE A 100 -5.77 -6.09 -14.86
C PHE A 100 -5.34 -5.99 -16.33
N LEU A 101 -4.48 -5.03 -16.63
CA LEU A 101 -4.08 -4.71 -18.01
C LEU A 101 -2.99 -5.64 -18.57
N ASN A 102 -2.24 -6.31 -17.68
CA ASN A 102 -1.20 -7.26 -18.07
C ASN A 102 -1.07 -8.35 -17.00
N THR A 103 -1.17 -9.61 -17.42
CA THR A 103 -0.99 -10.76 -16.52
C THR A 103 0.48 -11.12 -16.30
N GLN A 104 1.45 -10.44 -16.91
CA GLN A 104 2.89 -10.77 -16.83
C GLN A 104 3.63 -10.06 -15.69
N ILE A 105 2.97 -9.73 -14.58
CA ILE A 105 3.65 -9.07 -13.46
C ILE A 105 4.46 -10.12 -12.66
N LEU A 106 5.78 -10.07 -12.82
CA LEU A 106 6.82 -10.78 -12.07
C LEU A 106 7.69 -9.78 -11.32
#